data_AF-A0A2A4QBT6-F1
#
_entry.id   AF-A0A2A4QBT6-F1
#
_cell.length_a   1.000
_cell.length_b   1.000
_cell.length_c   1.000
_cell.angle_alpha   90.00
_cell.angle_beta   90.00
_cell.angle_gamma   90.00
#
_symmetry.space_group_name_H-M   'P 1'
#
loop_
_entity.id
_entity.type
_entity.pdbx_description
1 polymer ?
#
loop_
_entity_poly.entity_id
_entity_poly.type
_entity_poly.pdbx_seq_one_letter_code
_entity_poly.pdbx_strand_id
1 'polypeptide(L)'
;MKFKLIQTAALIACLSHSAVLSANNDIKIAKTVTLNATEATQSVFQINMPANSVVTVGILGNDRFLSASENSAQVSIDLKGKTAYINVNNPGQYSVGLGTICGVSVSIVMNVHKNDTKAVASVLPKAVIKAPEKCNL
;
A
#
# COMPACT_ATOMS: atom_id res chain seq x y z
N MET A 1 -13.38 -76.74 -30.50
CA MET A 1 -14.01 -76.87 -29.17
C MET A 1 -13.73 -75.59 -28.37
N LYS A 2 -14.77 -75.04 -27.74
CA LYS A 2 -14.75 -74.06 -26.62
C LYS A 2 -14.60 -72.57 -26.96
N PHE A 3 -15.77 -71.93 -26.88
CA PHE A 3 -16.04 -70.53 -26.59
C PHE A 3 -15.64 -70.12 -25.15
N LYS A 4 -15.64 -68.79 -24.93
CA LYS A 4 -15.58 -67.99 -23.68
C LYS A 4 -14.15 -67.55 -23.30
N LEU A 5 -13.90 -66.35 -22.78
CA LEU A 5 -14.71 -65.51 -21.90
C LEU A 5 -14.32 -64.01 -22.04
N ILE A 6 -15.33 -63.17 -21.88
CA ILE A 6 -15.29 -61.72 -21.64
C ILE A 6 -14.55 -61.45 -20.31
N GLN A 7 -13.72 -60.38 -20.23
CA GLN A 7 -13.72 -59.44 -19.09
C GLN A 7 -12.74 -58.26 -19.28
N THR A 8 -13.36 -57.08 -19.40
CA THR A 8 -12.96 -55.74 -18.94
C THR A 8 -11.69 -55.59 -18.10
N ALA A 9 -10.80 -54.69 -18.52
CA ALA A 9 -9.96 -53.92 -17.61
C ALA A 9 -9.90 -52.46 -18.08
N ALA A 10 -10.28 -51.57 -17.17
CA ALA A 10 -10.47 -50.15 -17.37
C ALA A 10 -9.16 -49.43 -17.75
N LEU A 11 -9.16 -48.73 -18.89
CA LEU A 11 -8.12 -47.76 -19.19
C LEU A 11 -8.48 -46.47 -18.44
N ILE A 12 -7.96 -46.39 -17.21
CA ILE A 12 -8.02 -45.22 -16.34
C ILE A 12 -7.32 -44.07 -17.08
N ALA A 13 -8.11 -43.05 -17.45
CA ALA A 13 -7.62 -41.79 -17.99
C ALA A 13 -6.62 -41.19 -16.98
N CYS A 14 -5.35 -41.10 -17.39
CA CYS A 14 -4.36 -40.24 -16.74
C CYS A 14 -4.79 -38.78 -16.92
N LEU A 15 -5.65 -38.30 -16.02
CA LEU A 15 -5.86 -36.87 -15.80
C LEU A 15 -4.54 -36.34 -15.23
N SER A 16 -3.77 -35.74 -16.13
CA SER A 16 -2.54 -35.02 -15.81
C SER A 16 -2.89 -33.92 -14.82
N HIS A 17 -2.08 -33.86 -13.77
CA HIS A 17 -2.11 -32.80 -12.78
C HIS A 17 -2.00 -31.44 -13.47
N SER A 18 -3.00 -30.61 -13.26
CA SER A 18 -2.82 -29.17 -13.23
C SER A 18 -3.50 -28.69 -11.96
N ALA A 19 -2.81 -28.87 -10.84
CA ALA A 19 -3.06 -28.06 -9.67
C ALA A 19 -2.76 -26.62 -10.10
N VAL A 20 -3.81 -25.91 -10.52
CA VAL A 20 -3.78 -24.46 -10.61
C VAL A 20 -3.61 -23.99 -9.17
N LEU A 21 -2.36 -23.78 -8.75
CA LEU A 21 -2.07 -22.91 -7.62
C LEU A 21 -2.61 -21.55 -8.01
N SER A 22 -3.87 -21.30 -7.63
CA SER A 22 -4.39 -19.95 -7.51
C SER A 22 -3.53 -19.29 -6.45
N ALA A 23 -2.50 -18.56 -6.90
CA ALA A 23 -1.80 -17.61 -6.06
C ALA A 23 -2.86 -16.59 -5.65
N ASN A 24 -3.49 -16.83 -4.49
CA ASN A 24 -4.22 -15.82 -3.77
C ASN A 24 -3.17 -14.79 -3.37
N ASN A 25 -2.92 -13.86 -4.28
CA ASN A 25 -2.37 -12.56 -3.94
C ASN A 25 -3.47 -11.86 -3.15
N ASP A 26 -3.68 -12.29 -1.91
CA ASP A 26 -4.43 -11.57 -0.91
C ASP A 26 -3.69 -10.25 -0.73
N ILE A 27 -4.06 -9.26 -1.54
CA ILE A 27 -3.70 -7.88 -1.31
C ILE A 27 -4.38 -7.54 0.00
N LYS A 28 -3.65 -7.70 1.11
CA LYS A 28 -4.06 -7.19 2.42
C LYS A 28 -4.10 -5.69 2.29
N ILE A 29 -5.27 -5.14 1.96
CA ILE A 29 -5.52 -3.70 1.99
C ILE A 29 -5.35 -3.31 3.44
N ALA A 30 -4.18 -2.79 3.77
CA ALA A 30 -3.95 -2.37 5.12
C ALA A 30 -4.80 -1.14 5.44
N LYS A 31 -5.15 -1.05 6.73
CA LYS A 31 -6.20 -0.19 7.27
C LYS A 31 -6.02 1.25 6.82
N THR A 32 -6.98 1.77 6.06
CA THR A 32 -7.01 3.16 5.63
C THR A 32 -7.48 4.04 6.78
N VAL A 33 -6.67 5.02 7.19
CA VAL A 33 -7.10 6.05 8.14
C VAL A 33 -7.72 7.20 7.34
N THR A 34 -8.95 7.61 7.66
CA THR A 34 -9.59 8.78 7.07
C THR A 34 -9.64 9.91 8.08
N LEU A 35 -8.91 11.01 7.85
CA LEU A 35 -8.92 12.20 8.71
C LEU A 35 -9.55 13.40 8.01
N ASN A 36 -10.13 14.33 8.75
CA ASN A 36 -10.47 15.66 8.21
C ASN A 36 -9.24 16.60 8.17
N ALA A 37 -9.37 17.78 7.55
CA ALA A 37 -8.29 18.75 7.38
C ALA A 37 -7.64 19.21 8.70
N THR A 38 -8.44 19.44 9.74
CA THR A 38 -7.95 19.85 11.07
C THR A 38 -7.17 18.71 11.72
N GLU A 39 -7.72 17.51 11.71
CA GLU A 39 -7.08 16.31 12.25
C GLU A 39 -5.76 16.00 11.52
N ALA A 40 -5.74 16.15 10.19
CA ALA A 40 -4.53 15.93 9.38
C ALA A 40 -3.42 16.93 9.73
N THR A 41 -3.78 18.20 9.99
CA THR A 41 -2.83 19.26 10.35
C THR A 41 -2.29 19.11 11.77
N GLN A 42 -3.09 18.58 12.69
CA GLN A 42 -2.71 18.40 14.09
C GLN A 42 -2.06 17.04 14.41
N SER A 43 -2.06 16.10 13.45
CA SER A 43 -1.56 14.75 13.66
C SER A 43 -0.22 14.49 12.98
N VAL A 44 0.58 13.64 13.61
CA VAL A 44 1.75 13.01 12.98
C VAL A 44 1.41 11.56 12.67
N PHE A 45 1.40 11.20 11.39
CA PHE A 45 1.16 9.84 10.94
C PHE A 45 2.42 9.00 11.11
N GLN A 46 2.39 8.03 12.02
CA GLN A 46 3.48 7.09 12.17
C GLN A 46 3.22 5.83 11.34
N ILE A 47 4.16 5.47 10.48
CA ILE A 47 4.06 4.32 9.58
C ILE A 47 5.26 3.42 9.82
N ASN A 48 5.01 2.13 10.05
CA ASN A 48 6.03 1.10 10.00
C ASN A 48 5.95 0.43 8.62
N MET A 49 7.06 0.36 7.90
CA MET A 49 7.09 -0.18 6.54
C MET A 49 8.38 -0.95 6.26
N PRO A 50 8.38 -1.89 5.31
CA PRO A 50 9.61 -2.49 4.83
C PRO A 50 10.40 -1.53 3.92
N ALA A 51 11.71 -1.72 3.88
CA ALA A 51 12.60 -1.12 2.89
C ALA A 51 12.16 -1.49 1.45
N ASN A 52 12.40 -0.59 0.49
CA ASN A 52 11.95 -0.70 -0.91
C ASN A 52 10.42 -0.73 -1.05
N SER A 53 9.71 -0.05 -0.15
CA SER A 53 8.26 0.11 -0.22
C SER A 53 7.89 1.55 -0.52
N VAL A 54 6.66 1.75 -0.97
CA VAL A 54 6.09 3.06 -1.28
C VAL A 54 4.91 3.33 -0.36
N VAL A 55 4.93 4.47 0.31
CA VAL A 55 3.77 5.02 1.01
C VAL A 55 2.97 5.87 0.03
N THR A 56 1.65 5.69 0.01
CA THR A 56 0.74 6.50 -0.79
C THR A 56 -0.18 7.29 0.12
N VAL A 57 -0.20 8.61 -0.07
CA VAL A 57 -1.10 9.52 0.65
C VAL A 57 -2.06 10.12 -0.36
N GLY A 58 -3.36 9.95 -0.12
CA GLY A 58 -4.40 10.50 -0.97
C GLY A 58 -5.22 11.56 -0.25
N ILE A 59 -5.69 12.56 -1.00
CA ILE A 59 -6.67 13.52 -0.49
C ILE A 59 -7.98 13.43 -1.27
N LEU A 60 -9.10 13.55 -0.56
CA LEU A 60 -10.46 13.63 -1.11
C LEU A 60 -10.89 15.11 -1.19
N GLY A 61 -11.90 15.40 -2.02
CA GLY A 61 -12.37 16.77 -2.27
C GLY A 61 -11.71 17.40 -3.49
N ASN A 62 -11.72 18.74 -3.59
CA ASN A 62 -11.18 19.50 -4.74
C ASN A 62 -9.75 20.02 -4.52
N ASP A 63 -9.16 19.76 -3.36
CA ASP A 63 -7.79 20.14 -3.04
C ASP A 63 -6.76 19.29 -3.83
N ARG A 64 -5.49 19.72 -3.83
CA ARG A 64 -4.33 18.97 -4.36
C ARG A 64 -3.06 19.31 -3.58
N PHE A 65 -2.11 18.39 -3.57
CA PHE A 65 -0.77 18.65 -3.04
C PHE A 65 -0.06 19.71 -3.87
N LEU A 66 0.65 20.60 -3.17
CA LEU A 66 1.43 21.69 -3.75
C LEU A 66 2.91 21.56 -3.38
N SER A 67 3.20 21.12 -2.16
CA SER A 67 4.56 21.10 -1.63
C SER A 67 4.84 19.83 -0.83
N ALA A 68 6.10 19.46 -0.80
CA ALA A 68 6.62 18.41 0.06
C ALA A 68 7.97 18.83 0.65
N SER A 69 8.32 18.23 1.78
CA SER A 69 9.63 18.38 2.42
C SER A 69 10.05 17.07 3.06
N GLU A 70 11.33 16.73 2.97
CA GLU A 70 11.93 15.55 3.58
C GLU A 70 13.13 15.92 4.45
N ASN A 71 13.41 15.07 5.45
CA ASN A 71 14.59 15.25 6.32
C ASN A 71 15.84 14.52 5.82
N SER A 72 15.78 13.82 4.68
CA SER A 72 16.87 12.99 4.18
C SER A 72 16.78 12.79 2.67
N ALA A 73 17.93 12.87 1.99
CA ALA A 73 18.06 12.59 0.56
C ALA A 73 17.78 11.13 0.18
N GLN A 74 17.59 10.23 1.16
CA GLN A 74 17.19 8.85 0.93
C GLN A 74 15.67 8.68 0.73
N VAL A 75 14.91 9.77 0.91
CA VAL A 75 13.48 9.83 0.65
C VAL A 75 13.26 10.48 -0.71
N SER A 76 12.43 9.85 -1.54
CA SER A 76 11.98 10.43 -2.81
C SER A 76 10.47 10.65 -2.75
N ILE A 77 10.02 11.84 -3.15
CA ILE A 77 8.60 12.22 -3.11
C ILE A 77 8.16 12.64 -4.50
N ASP A 78 7.03 12.10 -4.97
CA ASP A 78 6.37 12.46 -6.23
C ASP A 78 4.93 12.89 -5.94
N LEU A 79 4.59 14.13 -6.32
CA LEU A 79 3.28 14.74 -6.12
C LEU A 79 2.49 14.72 -7.43
N LYS A 80 1.42 13.92 -7.49
CA LYS A 80 0.53 13.81 -8.64
C LYS A 80 -0.87 14.30 -8.29
N GLY A 81 -1.04 15.61 -8.28
CA GLY A 81 -2.31 16.26 -7.97
C GLY A 81 -2.81 15.88 -6.57
N LYS A 82 -3.74 14.93 -6.48
CA LYS A 82 -4.37 14.51 -5.22
C LYS A 82 -3.64 13.37 -4.50
N THR A 83 -2.53 12.90 -5.06
CA THR A 83 -1.79 11.76 -4.50
C THR A 83 -0.31 12.10 -4.36
N ALA A 84 0.26 11.80 -3.21
CA ALA A 84 1.69 11.83 -2.96
C ALA A 84 2.22 10.40 -2.83
N TYR A 85 3.31 10.12 -3.54
CA TYR A 85 4.04 8.86 -3.45
C TYR A 85 5.38 9.11 -2.76
N ILE A 86 5.65 8.36 -1.69
CA ILE A 86 6.86 8.52 -0.89
C ILE A 86 7.61 7.19 -0.93
N ASN A 87 8.83 7.20 -1.48
CA ASN A 87 9.67 6.02 -1.64
C ASN A 87 10.88 6.10 -0.71
N VAL A 88 11.14 4.99 0.00
CA VAL A 88 12.34 4.83 0.83
C VAL A 88 12.93 3.43 0.65
N ASN A 89 14.18 3.37 0.23
CA ASN A 89 14.86 2.11 -0.11
C ASN A 89 15.68 1.51 1.04
N ASN A 90 16.10 2.32 2.01
CA ASN A 90 16.98 1.89 3.08
C ASN A 90 16.27 1.89 4.44
N PRO A 91 16.57 0.92 5.32
CA PRO A 91 16.09 0.95 6.69
C PRO A 91 16.53 2.23 7.43
N GLY A 92 15.70 2.71 8.36
CA GLY A 92 15.94 3.93 9.11
C GLY A 92 14.65 4.61 9.54
N GLN A 93 14.78 5.76 10.21
CA GLN A 93 13.64 6.62 10.53
C GLN A 93 13.70 7.88 9.66
N TYR A 94 12.58 8.20 9.03
CA TYR A 94 12.46 9.31 8.09
C TYR A 94 11.21 10.12 8.39
N SER A 95 11.24 11.40 8.06
CA SER A 95 10.09 12.28 8.20
C SER A 95 9.82 13.06 6.92
N VAL A 96 8.52 13.21 6.63
CA VAL A 96 8.01 13.90 5.46
C VAL A 96 6.90 14.84 5.87
N GLY A 97 6.95 16.06 5.34
CA GLY A 97 5.86 17.03 5.36
C GLY A 97 5.22 17.13 3.98
N LEU A 98 3.89 17.15 3.91
CA LEU A 98 3.14 17.45 2.69
C LEU A 98 2.25 18.65 2.94
N GLY A 99 2.17 19.57 1.98
CA GLY A 99 1.29 20.73 2.00
C GLY A 99 0.35 20.73 0.81
N THR A 100 -0.91 21.09 1.04
CA THR A 100 -1.90 21.25 -0.03
C THR A 100 -2.14 22.71 -0.37
N ILE A 101 -2.79 22.97 -1.51
CA ILE A 101 -3.13 24.33 -1.93
C ILE A 101 -4.05 25.00 -0.91
N CYS A 102 -4.93 24.23 -0.28
CA CYS A 102 -5.94 24.77 0.63
C CYS A 102 -5.44 24.86 2.09
N GLY A 103 -4.10 24.81 2.28
CA GLY A 103 -3.46 25.01 3.59
C GLY A 103 -3.45 23.79 4.50
N VAL A 104 -3.87 22.61 4.02
CA VAL A 104 -3.78 21.39 4.80
C VAL A 104 -2.32 20.95 4.82
N SER A 105 -1.79 20.73 6.02
CA SER A 105 -0.45 20.19 6.21
C SER A 105 -0.52 18.78 6.77
N VAL A 106 0.40 17.93 6.38
CA VAL A 106 0.45 16.51 6.78
C VAL A 106 1.86 16.19 7.19
N SER A 107 2.03 15.70 8.42
CA SER A 107 3.33 15.23 8.92
C SER A 107 3.34 13.71 9.01
N ILE A 108 4.37 13.09 8.44
CA ILE A 108 4.50 11.63 8.38
C ILE A 108 5.88 11.25 8.91
N VAL A 109 5.92 10.28 9.82
CA VAL A 109 7.14 9.65 10.31
C VAL A 109 7.12 8.18 9.90
N MET A 110 8.13 7.76 9.16
CA MET A 110 8.28 6.41 8.64
C MET A 110 9.41 5.71 9.37
N ASN A 111 9.10 4.60 10.03
CA ASN A 111 10.09 3.64 10.52
C ASN A 111 10.21 2.53 9.48
N VAL A 112 11.33 2.54 8.76
CA VAL A 112 11.62 1.62 7.67
C VAL A 112 12.50 0.50 8.21
N HIS A 113 12.01 -0.73 8.11
CA HIS A 113 12.72 -1.92 8.57
C HIS A 113 13.27 -2.71 7.40
N LYS A 114 14.35 -3.46 7.62
CA LYS A 114 14.83 -4.43 6.62
C LYS A 114 13.70 -5.41 6.32
N ASN A 115 13.59 -5.87 5.07
CA ASN A 115 12.61 -6.88 4.67
C ASN A 115 12.85 -8.16 5.47
N ASP A 116 12.13 -8.30 6.57
CA ASP A 116 12.12 -9.47 7.42
C ASP A 116 10.65 -9.85 7.62
N THR A 117 10.31 -11.09 7.30
CA THR A 117 8.94 -11.58 7.06
C THR A 117 8.00 -11.51 8.28
N LYS A 118 8.47 -10.98 9.41
CA LYS A 118 7.77 -10.93 10.70
C LYS A 118 7.14 -9.58 11.08
N ALA A 119 7.38 -8.50 10.32
CA ALA A 119 6.94 -7.14 10.70
C ALA A 119 5.67 -6.62 10.00
N VAL A 120 5.02 -7.41 9.15
CA VAL A 120 4.03 -6.91 8.16
C VAL A 120 2.62 -6.71 8.74
N ALA A 121 2.34 -7.14 9.98
CA ALA A 121 1.00 -7.06 10.56
C ALA A 121 0.54 -5.63 10.93
N SER A 122 1.45 -4.64 10.97
CA SER A 122 1.15 -3.26 11.37
C SER A 122 1.51 -2.21 10.31
N VAL A 123 1.68 -2.64 9.06
CA VAL A 123 1.92 -1.72 7.95
C VAL A 123 0.60 -1.00 7.67
N LEU A 124 0.56 0.32 7.80
CA LEU A 124 -0.56 1.17 7.36
C LEU A 124 -0.10 1.92 6.09
N PRO A 125 -0.23 1.34 4.89
CA PRO A 125 0.33 1.89 3.66
C PRO A 125 -0.54 2.99 3.05
N LYS A 126 -1.70 3.32 3.67
CA LYS A 126 -2.67 4.26 3.10
C LYS A 126 -3.29 5.15 4.18
N ALA A 127 -3.00 6.44 4.10
CA ALA A 127 -3.75 7.49 4.78
C ALA A 127 -4.56 8.26 3.72
N VAL A 128 -5.82 8.54 4.03
CA VAL A 128 -6.72 9.34 3.21
C VAL A 128 -7.15 10.56 4.00
N ILE A 129 -7.00 11.75 3.43
CA ILE A 129 -7.37 13.00 4.09
C ILE A 129 -8.56 13.61 3.36
N LYS A 130 -9.66 13.84 4.09
CA LYS A 130 -10.80 14.63 3.64
C LYS A 130 -10.45 16.10 3.76
N ALA A 131 -10.04 16.70 2.64
CA ALA A 131 -9.82 18.14 2.55
C ALA A 131 -11.16 18.88 2.33
N PRO A 132 -11.22 20.20 2.59
CA PRO A 132 -12.41 21.00 2.36
C PRO A 132 -12.82 21.00 0.87
N GLU A 133 -14.11 21.10 0.58
CA GLU A 133 -14.62 21.13 -0.81
C GLU A 133 -14.33 22.46 -1.53
N LYS A 134 -14.10 23.54 -0.77
CA LYS A 134 -13.83 24.89 -1.25
C LYS A 134 -12.66 25.49 -0.49
N CYS A 135 -11.79 26.17 -1.22
CA CYS A 135 -10.60 26.82 -0.70
C CYS A 135 -10.82 28.32 -0.87
N ASN A 136 -10.91 29.04 0.25
CA ASN A 136 -10.93 30.50 0.22
C ASN A 136 -9.46 30.94 0.13
N LEU A 137 -8.93 30.99 -1.10
CA LEU A 137 -7.63 31.57 -1.42
C LEU A 137 -7.74 33.09 -1.54
#